data_AF-A0A2D6YLF7-F1
#
_entry.id   AF-A0A2D6YLF7-F1
#
_cell.length_a   1.000
_cell.length_b   1.000
_cell.length_c   1.000
_cell.angle_alpha   90.00
_cell.angle_beta   90.00
_cell.angle_gamma   90.00
#
_symmetry.space_group_name_H-M   'P 1'
#
loop_
_entity.id
_entity.type
_entity.pdbx_description
1 polymer ?
#
loop_
_entity_poly.entity_id
_entity_poly.type
_entity_poly.pdbx_seq_one_letter_code
_entity_poly.pdbx_strand_id
1 'polypeptide(L)'
;MRLQAVLGDITELSVDAIVNSCNNQMHLGYSEISKCIQEITEGRIQQALLHDPNLELPVPLGTVCVTKGDLLPCRWIFHLATHRSWEEMSRDAHLDKGDQEFWEIVQELILDAIRAGLGNLLITSEELKAKSIALPLIGSGSLGFPTSLMADVILGTLHQILGESPANHLQKIQLVTLDERVFQALQERIKDLNWDFAKEKTFATEEDWKKFLAETGSELPISNEQTSEIEPEKTLAQNQEELRNQLQVLQQREKHLLRHIEVLVLENQELKAQARGAIWGQAQPIDLWARIDLPSPLAYAQNLRMAETDPNRCHINMLNAIGIVSKYFSVLNCAEYLHAGCFSEELNSELRHRFRQGPMTDGSWIWVGKRIARAFYDADLYGQLVREVPRAWITEHGEWSGLAEALLQLVSYRNRIHDPVNADSGHASAWLELVLPVWLQMCKYSEPMTSYELLFIDQINDFSDDLGEEVNYSIKRLRGGFFVPPTESLKLRQHLKSGRLYLQSANNPDLLSLHPFLTYEYSRVTNNRETFCLDQIQHSTLHYKAFRYAHRSSLDNGKQFPL
;
A
#
# COMPACT_ATOMS: atom_id res chain seq x y z
N MET A 1 32.64 -8.33 1.36
CA MET A 1 31.52 -7.65 2.08
C MET A 1 30.25 -8.47 1.95
N ARG A 2 29.51 -8.73 3.03
CA ARG A 2 28.34 -9.63 3.10
C ARG A 2 27.04 -8.83 3.16
N LEU A 3 26.19 -9.00 2.14
CA LEU A 3 24.80 -8.55 2.15
C LEU A 3 23.89 -9.71 2.57
N GLN A 4 22.95 -9.49 3.48
CA GLN A 4 22.00 -10.51 3.90
C GLN A 4 20.66 -9.93 4.33
N ALA A 5 19.59 -10.71 4.13
CA ALA A 5 18.32 -10.46 4.81
C ALA A 5 18.38 -11.01 6.25
N VAL A 6 17.69 -10.36 7.18
CA VAL A 6 17.55 -10.77 8.58
C VAL A 6 16.10 -10.61 9.01
N LEU A 7 15.53 -11.69 9.53
CA LEU A 7 14.25 -11.67 10.23
C LEU A 7 14.49 -11.24 11.68
N GLY A 8 13.87 -10.15 12.10
CA GLY A 8 13.94 -9.69 13.49
C GLY A 8 13.69 -8.19 13.65
N ASP A 9 13.74 -7.74 14.89
CA ASP A 9 13.64 -6.33 15.23
C ASP A 9 15.02 -5.66 15.05
N ILE A 10 15.07 -4.61 14.24
CA ILE A 10 16.28 -3.83 13.99
C ILE A 10 16.84 -3.19 15.27
N THR A 11 15.98 -2.87 16.24
CA THR A 11 16.36 -2.25 17.52
C THR A 11 17.03 -3.23 18.49
N GLU A 12 16.96 -4.54 18.21
CA GLU A 12 17.60 -5.59 19.02
C GLU A 12 18.92 -6.10 18.41
N LEU A 13 19.28 -5.64 17.20
CA LEU A 13 20.46 -6.14 16.49
C LEU A 13 21.77 -5.53 17.03
N SER A 14 22.71 -6.40 17.39
CA SER A 14 24.08 -5.99 17.69
C SER A 14 24.87 -5.76 16.40
N VAL A 15 24.92 -4.49 15.98
CA VAL A 15 25.64 -3.98 14.79
C VAL A 15 26.29 -2.64 15.11
N ASP A 16 27.21 -2.15 14.27
CA ASP A 16 27.81 -0.84 14.49
C ASP A 16 26.80 0.29 14.29
N ALA A 17 25.99 0.22 13.23
CA ALA A 17 24.98 1.23 12.93
C ALA A 17 23.62 0.62 12.57
N ILE A 18 22.55 1.21 13.09
CA ILE A 18 21.17 0.97 12.60
C ILE A 18 20.66 2.18 11.84
N VAL A 19 19.77 1.97 10.87
CA VAL A 19 19.17 3.05 10.09
C VAL A 19 17.74 3.34 10.55
N ASN A 20 17.48 4.62 10.80
CA ASN A 20 16.16 5.16 11.07
C ASN A 20 15.72 6.09 9.92
N SER A 21 14.56 5.84 9.33
CA SER A 21 13.97 6.72 8.32
C SER A 21 13.16 7.83 8.98
N CYS A 22 13.51 9.09 8.69
CA CYS A 22 12.92 10.29 9.27
C CYS A 22 12.42 11.26 8.18
N ASN A 23 11.66 12.27 8.60
CA ASN A 23 11.40 13.45 7.78
C ASN A 23 12.60 14.41 7.80
N ASN A 24 12.60 15.42 6.93
CA ASN A 24 13.62 16.46 6.84
C ASN A 24 13.70 17.40 8.06
N GLN A 25 12.73 17.33 8.97
CA GLN A 25 12.75 18.04 10.26
C GLN A 25 13.40 17.19 11.37
N MET A 26 13.86 15.97 11.04
CA MET A 26 14.53 15.05 11.97
C MET A 26 13.70 14.74 13.22
N HIS A 27 12.37 14.72 13.04
CA HIS A 27 11.44 14.30 14.08
C HIS A 27 11.21 12.79 14.03
N LEU A 28 11.36 12.15 15.18
CA LEU A 28 11.11 10.74 15.41
C LEU A 28 9.63 10.46 15.70
N GLY A 29 9.22 9.21 15.55
CA GLY A 29 7.89 8.72 15.93
C GLY A 29 6.87 8.55 14.79
N TYR A 30 7.25 8.83 13.53
CA TYR A 30 6.36 8.67 12.39
C TYR A 30 6.31 7.23 11.85
N SER A 31 7.44 6.51 11.88
CA SER A 31 7.52 5.09 11.51
C SER A 31 7.62 4.22 12.76
N GLU A 32 7.23 2.95 12.66
CA GLU A 32 7.27 2.01 13.80
C GLU A 32 8.68 1.86 14.39
N ILE A 33 9.70 1.80 13.54
CA ILE A 33 11.11 1.77 13.96
C ILE A 33 11.48 3.06 14.71
N SER A 34 11.07 4.21 14.17
CA SER A 34 11.34 5.51 14.77
C SER A 34 10.64 5.68 16.13
N LYS A 35 9.42 5.12 16.29
CA LYS A 35 8.71 5.04 17.58
C LYS A 35 9.43 4.13 18.57
N CYS A 36 9.86 2.94 18.16
CA CYS A 36 10.60 2.02 19.03
C CYS A 36 11.90 2.65 19.52
N ILE A 37 12.66 3.32 18.63
CA ILE A 37 13.86 4.07 19.02
C ILE A 37 13.51 5.17 20.03
N GLN A 38 12.43 5.93 19.79
CA GLN A 38 11.99 6.98 20.70
C GLN A 38 11.60 6.44 22.09
N GLU A 39 10.89 5.32 22.14
CA GLU A 39 10.43 4.66 23.36
C GLU A 39 11.60 4.07 24.15
N ILE A 40 12.46 3.28 23.49
CA ILE A 40 13.64 2.65 24.10
C ILE A 40 14.58 3.72 24.66
N THR A 41 14.78 4.82 23.93
CA THR A 41 15.71 5.89 24.35
C THR A 41 15.04 6.97 25.19
N GLU A 42 13.76 6.80 25.53
CA GLU A 42 12.96 7.75 26.31
C GLU A 42 13.05 9.20 25.75
N GLY A 43 13.16 9.30 24.43
CA GLY A 43 13.29 10.55 23.68
C GLY A 43 14.64 11.27 23.75
N ARG A 44 15.67 10.68 24.37
CA ARG A 44 17.03 11.26 24.39
C ARG A 44 17.62 11.42 22.99
N ILE A 45 17.34 10.50 22.07
CA ILE A 45 17.81 10.62 20.68
C ILE A 45 17.18 11.81 19.95
N GLN A 46 15.88 12.04 20.13
CA GLN A 46 15.22 13.23 19.59
C GLN A 46 15.85 14.51 20.16
N GLN A 47 16.13 14.53 21.46
CA GLN A 47 16.81 15.67 22.09
C GLN A 47 18.22 15.86 21.53
N ALA A 48 19.00 14.78 21.35
CA ALA A 48 20.34 14.84 20.81
C ALA A 48 20.36 15.42 19.38
N LEU A 49 19.40 15.05 18.52
CA LEU A 49 19.26 15.64 17.19
C LEU A 49 18.92 17.12 17.26
N LEU A 50 17.88 17.50 18.00
CA LEU A 50 17.38 18.89 18.02
C LEU A 50 18.32 19.88 18.75
N HIS A 51 19.24 19.38 19.58
CA HIS A 51 20.23 20.21 20.26
C HIS A 51 21.61 20.15 19.61
N ASP A 52 21.78 19.44 18.48
CA ASP A 52 23.04 19.46 17.74
C ASP A 52 23.20 20.84 17.08
N PRO A 53 24.19 21.66 17.49
CA PRO A 53 24.39 22.99 16.94
C PRO A 53 24.84 22.96 15.48
N ASN A 54 25.26 21.81 14.96
CA ASN A 54 25.66 21.65 13.56
C ASN A 54 24.52 21.15 12.67
N LEU A 55 23.36 20.82 13.25
CA LEU A 55 22.21 20.36 12.49
C LEU A 55 21.36 21.54 12.01
N GLU A 56 21.51 21.89 10.74
CA GLU A 56 20.64 22.88 10.09
C GLU A 56 19.34 22.21 9.60
N LEU A 57 18.21 22.72 10.09
CA LEU A 57 16.87 22.25 9.71
C LEU A 57 16.20 23.26 8.75
N PRO A 58 15.45 22.79 7.72
CA PRO A 58 15.28 21.40 7.33
C PRO A 58 16.54 20.81 6.70
N VAL A 59 16.82 19.54 7.01
CA VAL A 59 17.93 18.79 6.41
C VAL A 59 17.60 18.47 4.93
N PRO A 60 18.57 18.55 4.00
CA PRO A 60 18.37 18.09 2.63
C PRO A 60 17.92 16.61 2.57
N LEU A 61 17.10 16.28 1.58
CA LEU A 61 16.65 14.90 1.38
C LEU A 61 17.83 14.01 0.95
N GLY A 62 17.86 12.79 1.46
CA GLY A 62 18.98 11.85 1.28
C GLY A 62 20.15 12.06 2.24
N THR A 63 20.15 13.11 3.06
CA THR A 63 21.20 13.33 4.06
C THR A 63 21.05 12.37 5.24
N VAL A 64 22.18 11.95 5.78
CA VAL A 64 22.28 11.09 6.97
C VAL A 64 22.81 11.91 8.14
N CYS A 65 22.03 12.01 9.22
CA CYS A 65 22.48 12.57 10.49
C CYS A 65 22.79 11.45 11.47
N VAL A 66 23.85 11.62 12.27
CA VAL A 66 24.37 10.55 13.12
C VAL A 66 24.18 10.91 14.58
N THR A 67 23.61 9.97 15.34
CA THR A 67 23.64 10.00 16.81
C THR A 67 24.31 8.76 17.37
N LYS A 68 24.61 8.75 18.67
CA LYS A 68 25.00 7.52 19.38
C LYS A 68 23.77 6.63 19.61
N GLY A 69 23.98 5.33 19.77
CA GLY A 69 22.91 4.34 20.01
C GLY A 69 22.07 4.51 21.29
N ASP A 70 22.54 5.29 22.27
CA ASP A 70 21.95 5.37 23.62
C ASP A 70 21.74 3.97 24.25
N LEU A 71 20.49 3.55 24.49
CA LEU A 71 20.16 2.23 25.05
C LEU A 71 20.10 1.11 24.00
N LEU A 72 20.22 1.43 22.71
CA LEU A 72 20.18 0.43 21.64
C LEU A 72 21.53 -0.30 21.55
N PRO A 73 21.54 -1.60 21.18
CA PRO A 73 22.74 -2.43 21.07
C PRO A 73 23.59 -2.09 19.83
N CYS A 74 23.68 -0.82 19.45
CA CYS A 74 24.48 -0.30 18.35
C CYS A 74 25.33 0.90 18.77
N ARG A 75 26.41 1.18 18.03
CA ARG A 75 27.26 2.34 18.33
C ARG A 75 26.63 3.63 17.84
N TRP A 76 26.01 3.58 16.65
CA TRP A 76 25.42 4.73 15.99
C TRP A 76 24.00 4.46 15.48
N ILE A 77 23.21 5.53 15.42
CA ILE A 77 21.94 5.54 14.69
C ILE A 77 22.11 6.51 13.54
N PHE A 78 21.86 6.02 12.33
CA PHE A 78 21.89 6.81 11.10
C PHE A 78 20.47 7.23 10.76
N HIS A 79 20.17 8.51 10.95
CA HIS A 79 18.87 9.11 10.67
C HIS A 79 18.85 9.63 9.24
N LEU A 80 18.13 8.93 8.37
CA LEU A 80 18.02 9.29 6.96
C LEU A 80 16.81 10.21 6.73
N ALA A 81 17.05 11.40 6.19
CA ALA A 81 16.00 12.33 5.76
C ALA A 81 15.39 11.85 4.43
N THR A 82 14.18 11.28 4.48
CA THR A 82 13.55 10.61 3.31
C THR A 82 12.45 11.41 2.65
N HIS A 83 11.78 12.29 3.38
CA HIS A 83 10.63 13.04 2.91
C HIS A 83 10.49 14.37 3.65
N ARG A 84 9.74 15.32 3.08
CA ARG A 84 9.31 16.55 3.78
C ARG A 84 7.91 16.37 4.36
N SER A 85 7.40 17.37 5.08
CA SER A 85 5.97 17.36 5.40
C SER A 85 5.12 17.42 4.13
N TRP A 86 3.93 16.83 4.17
CA TRP A 86 3.00 16.85 3.03
C TRP A 86 2.63 18.27 2.61
N GLU A 87 2.57 19.19 3.56
CA GLU A 87 2.29 20.61 3.36
C GLU A 87 3.43 21.31 2.61
N GLU A 88 4.69 21.01 2.94
CA GLU A 88 5.85 21.56 2.23
C GLU A 88 5.94 21.01 0.81
N MET A 89 5.75 19.70 0.62
CA MET A 89 5.81 19.09 -0.71
C MET A 89 4.71 19.66 -1.63
N SER A 90 3.48 19.80 -1.12
CA SER A 90 2.36 20.39 -1.87
C SER A 90 2.61 21.84 -2.27
N ARG A 91 3.22 22.65 -1.39
CA ARG A 91 3.52 24.04 -1.69
C ARG A 91 4.59 24.19 -2.77
N ASP A 92 5.67 23.41 -2.69
CA ASP A 92 6.82 23.54 -3.59
C ASP A 92 6.48 23.09 -5.02
N ALA A 93 5.60 22.10 -5.16
CA ALA A 93 5.14 21.61 -6.45
C ALA A 93 4.23 22.59 -7.20
N HIS A 94 3.74 23.67 -6.56
CA HIS A 94 2.74 24.61 -7.14
C HIS A 94 1.48 23.93 -7.70
N LEU A 95 1.17 22.74 -7.17
CA LEU A 95 0.04 21.90 -7.56
C LEU A 95 -0.87 21.72 -6.34
N ASP A 96 -2.18 21.73 -6.56
CA ASP A 96 -3.14 21.51 -5.49
C ASP A 96 -3.06 20.05 -5.02
N LYS A 97 -3.21 19.81 -3.70
CA LYS A 97 -3.32 18.46 -3.11
C LYS A 97 -4.41 17.68 -3.85
N GLY A 98 -4.04 16.79 -4.77
CA GLY A 98 -5.00 15.98 -5.54
C GLY A 98 -4.61 15.68 -6.98
N ASP A 99 -3.67 16.42 -7.56
CA ASP A 99 -3.21 16.19 -8.93
C ASP A 99 -2.35 14.93 -9.03
N GLN A 100 -2.56 14.12 -10.07
CA GLN A 100 -1.78 12.90 -10.29
C GLN A 100 -0.29 13.21 -10.50
N GLU A 101 0.00 14.28 -11.24
CA GLU A 101 1.36 14.76 -11.49
C GLU A 101 2.08 15.12 -10.18
N PHE A 102 1.36 15.68 -9.20
CA PHE A 102 1.89 15.94 -7.87
C PHE A 102 2.37 14.66 -7.18
N TRP A 103 1.58 13.59 -7.25
CA TRP A 103 1.92 12.32 -6.60
C TRP A 103 3.09 11.60 -7.27
N GLU A 104 3.18 11.65 -8.60
CA GLU A 104 4.31 11.09 -9.35
C GLU A 104 5.61 11.83 -9.01
N ILE A 105 5.58 13.17 -9.00
CA ILE A 105 6.73 14.01 -8.60
C ILE A 105 7.16 13.70 -7.17
N VAL A 106 6.21 13.58 -6.23
CA VAL A 106 6.53 13.28 -4.83
C VAL A 106 7.08 11.86 -4.66
N GLN A 107 6.54 10.88 -5.38
CA GLN A 107 7.06 9.51 -5.35
C GLN A 107 8.48 9.45 -5.85
N GLU A 108 8.77 10.05 -7.01
CA GLU A 108 10.14 10.11 -7.55
C GLU A 108 11.08 10.88 -6.62
N LEU A 109 10.65 11.99 -6.04
CA LEU A 109 11.45 12.75 -5.07
C LEU A 109 11.84 11.89 -3.85
N ILE A 110 10.92 11.07 -3.33
CA ILE A 110 11.21 10.17 -2.21
C ILE A 110 12.13 9.03 -2.66
N LEU A 111 11.91 8.45 -3.84
CA LEU A 111 12.77 7.40 -4.36
C LEU A 111 14.20 7.92 -4.58
N ASP A 112 14.35 9.13 -5.12
CA ASP A 112 15.65 9.79 -5.30
C ASP A 112 16.31 10.11 -3.96
N ALA A 113 15.54 10.58 -2.97
CA ALA A 113 16.03 10.77 -1.61
C ALA A 113 16.56 9.46 -1.00
N ILE A 114 15.86 8.35 -1.22
CA ILE A 114 16.29 7.02 -0.74
C ILE A 114 17.54 6.55 -1.49
N ARG A 115 17.60 6.72 -2.81
CA ARG A 115 18.78 6.36 -3.62
C ARG A 115 20.03 7.13 -3.19
N ALA A 116 19.91 8.46 -3.08
CA ALA A 116 20.98 9.31 -2.56
C ALA A 116 21.33 8.95 -1.12
N GLY A 117 20.31 8.67 -0.30
CA GLY A 117 20.43 8.21 1.07
C GLY A 117 21.25 6.96 1.23
N LEU A 118 21.04 5.94 0.38
CA LEU A 118 21.83 4.71 0.40
C LEU A 118 23.30 4.97 0.12
N GLY A 119 23.63 5.86 -0.81
CA GLY A 119 25.01 6.30 -1.03
C GLY A 119 25.61 6.96 0.20
N ASN A 120 24.89 7.92 0.79
CA ASN A 120 25.34 8.62 1.99
C ASN A 120 25.48 7.69 3.19
N LEU A 121 24.60 6.70 3.36
CA LEU A 121 24.73 5.68 4.43
C LEU A 121 26.03 4.89 4.31
N LEU A 122 26.44 4.53 3.09
CA LEU A 122 27.70 3.83 2.85
C LEU A 122 28.91 4.74 3.09
N ILE A 123 28.86 5.99 2.61
CA ILE A 123 29.91 7.00 2.85
C ILE A 123 30.10 7.23 4.35
N THR A 124 29.01 7.51 5.08
CA THR A 124 29.03 7.73 6.53
C THR A 124 29.51 6.48 7.29
N SER A 125 29.17 5.27 6.80
CA SER A 125 29.71 4.03 7.36
C SER A 125 31.22 3.95 7.24
N GLU A 126 31.77 4.31 6.08
CA GLU A 126 33.22 4.32 5.82
C GLU A 126 33.95 5.38 6.64
N GLU A 127 33.40 6.60 6.71
CA GLU A 127 33.96 7.70 7.51
C GLU A 127 34.05 7.36 8.99
N LEU A 128 33.02 6.69 9.52
CA LEU A 128 32.98 6.22 10.91
C LEU A 128 33.67 4.87 11.12
N LYS A 129 34.21 4.26 10.04
CA LYS A 129 34.82 2.93 10.04
C LYS A 129 33.90 1.86 10.63
N ALA A 130 32.60 1.98 10.41
CA ALA A 130 31.60 1.00 10.79
C ALA A 130 31.82 -0.28 9.98
N LYS A 131 31.80 -1.43 10.67
CA LYS A 131 31.97 -2.75 10.04
C LYS A 131 30.64 -3.38 9.68
N SER A 132 29.55 -2.97 10.33
CA SER A 132 28.21 -3.51 10.11
C SER A 132 27.12 -2.45 10.16
N ILE A 133 26.21 -2.52 9.21
CA ILE A 133 25.02 -1.65 9.16
C ILE A 133 23.75 -2.48 8.98
N ALA A 134 22.70 -2.13 9.72
CA ALA A 134 21.36 -2.68 9.57
C ALA A 134 20.41 -1.62 8.97
N LEU A 135 19.76 -1.97 7.86
CA LEU A 135 18.80 -1.13 7.13
C LEU A 135 17.43 -1.81 7.20
N PRO A 136 16.33 -1.09 7.48
CA PRO A 136 15.00 -1.60 7.17
C PRO A 136 14.73 -1.50 5.65
N LEU A 137 13.60 -2.02 5.19
CA LEU A 137 13.05 -1.61 3.89
C LEU A 137 12.52 -0.17 3.99
N ILE A 138 13.45 0.79 3.89
CA ILE A 138 13.13 2.22 3.87
C ILE A 138 12.07 2.46 2.78
N GLY A 139 11.03 3.23 3.10
CA GLY A 139 9.92 3.49 2.17
C GLY A 139 8.71 2.54 2.30
N SER A 140 8.89 1.29 2.73
CA SER A 140 7.80 0.30 2.70
C SER A 140 6.84 0.35 3.89
N GLY A 141 7.12 1.21 4.88
CA GLY A 141 6.30 1.40 6.08
C GLY A 141 5.37 2.60 5.95
N SER A 142 5.60 3.63 6.77
CA SER A 142 4.77 4.85 6.84
C SER A 142 4.71 5.66 5.54
N LEU A 143 5.63 5.43 4.60
CA LEU A 143 5.64 6.07 3.27
C LEU A 143 4.83 5.29 2.22
N GLY A 144 4.39 4.07 2.52
CA GLY A 144 3.40 3.34 1.73
C GLY A 144 3.89 2.75 0.41
N PHE A 145 5.21 2.70 0.15
CA PHE A 145 5.72 2.06 -1.07
C PHE A 145 5.58 0.53 -0.99
N PRO A 146 5.29 -0.17 -2.10
CA PRO A 146 5.30 -1.63 -2.13
C PRO A 146 6.65 -2.20 -1.68
N THR A 147 6.63 -3.21 -0.80
CA THR A 147 7.84 -3.86 -0.28
C THR A 147 8.72 -4.43 -1.38
N SER A 148 8.14 -5.02 -2.43
CA SER A 148 8.89 -5.54 -3.58
C SER A 148 9.61 -4.43 -4.35
N LEU A 149 8.95 -3.28 -4.54
CA LEU A 149 9.55 -2.12 -5.19
C LEU A 149 10.73 -1.59 -4.36
N MET A 150 10.54 -1.43 -3.05
CA MET A 150 11.63 -0.95 -2.20
C MET A 150 12.77 -1.94 -2.07
N ALA A 151 12.49 -3.25 -2.10
CA ALA A 151 13.52 -4.27 -2.17
C ALA A 151 14.36 -4.10 -3.45
N ASP A 152 13.73 -3.93 -4.61
CA ASP A 152 14.42 -3.73 -5.88
C ASP A 152 15.20 -2.42 -5.93
N VAL A 153 14.63 -1.31 -5.44
CA VAL A 153 15.31 -0.02 -5.36
C VAL A 153 16.53 -0.11 -4.45
N ILE A 154 16.38 -0.64 -3.23
CA ILE A 154 17.48 -0.73 -2.28
C ILE A 154 18.58 -1.66 -2.80
N LEU A 155 18.21 -2.87 -3.25
CA LEU A 155 19.19 -3.85 -3.72
C LEU A 155 19.88 -3.38 -5.01
N GLY A 156 19.13 -2.83 -5.96
CA GLY A 156 19.67 -2.32 -7.22
C GLY A 156 20.61 -1.13 -7.00
N THR A 157 20.24 -0.19 -6.13
CA THR A 157 21.09 0.96 -5.80
C THR A 157 22.34 0.54 -5.03
N LEU A 158 22.22 -0.36 -4.04
CA LEU A 158 23.39 -0.91 -3.35
C LEU A 158 24.31 -1.65 -4.33
N HIS A 159 23.73 -2.44 -5.25
CA HIS A 159 24.48 -3.17 -6.28
C HIS A 159 25.28 -2.22 -7.17
N GLN A 160 24.64 -1.14 -7.65
CA GLN A 160 25.29 -0.11 -8.44
C GLN A 160 26.43 0.58 -7.67
N ILE A 161 26.14 1.14 -6.48
CA ILE A 161 27.12 1.92 -5.71
C ILE A 161 28.34 1.07 -5.36
N LEU A 162 28.10 -0.17 -4.90
CA LEU A 162 29.16 -1.05 -4.45
C LEU A 162 29.96 -1.65 -5.64
N GLY A 163 29.36 -1.71 -6.83
CA GLY A 163 30.04 -2.05 -8.06
C GLY A 163 30.98 -0.95 -8.57
N GLU A 164 30.60 0.31 -8.37
CA GLU A 164 31.41 1.48 -8.76
C GLU A 164 32.48 1.82 -7.71
N SER A 165 32.16 1.68 -6.43
CA SER A 165 33.02 2.08 -5.30
C SER A 165 32.94 1.05 -4.16
N PRO A 166 33.83 0.05 -4.16
CA PRO A 166 33.84 -0.97 -3.12
C PRO A 166 34.21 -0.39 -1.75
N ALA A 167 33.39 -0.68 -0.73
CA ALA A 167 33.64 -0.35 0.67
C ALA A 167 34.97 -0.94 1.19
N ASN A 168 35.65 -0.23 2.10
CA ASN A 168 36.92 -0.68 2.70
C ASN A 168 36.73 -1.18 4.13
N HIS A 169 35.89 -0.51 4.93
CA HIS A 169 35.65 -0.86 6.34
C HIS A 169 34.35 -1.61 6.54
N LEU A 170 33.31 -1.29 5.75
CA LEU A 170 31.99 -1.89 5.87
C LEU A 170 32.03 -3.32 5.33
N GLN A 171 31.82 -4.28 6.23
CA GLN A 171 31.93 -5.70 5.93
C GLN A 171 30.56 -6.38 5.87
N LYS A 172 29.53 -5.82 6.51
CA LYS A 172 28.21 -6.43 6.61
C LYS A 172 27.08 -5.42 6.43
N ILE A 173 26.17 -5.70 5.50
CA ILE A 173 24.92 -4.98 5.31
C ILE A 173 23.76 -5.94 5.58
N GLN A 174 22.86 -5.56 6.49
CA GLN A 174 21.71 -6.37 6.89
C GLN A 174 20.43 -5.66 6.47
N LEU A 175 19.63 -6.27 5.60
CA LEU A 175 18.27 -5.85 5.33
C LEU A 175 17.34 -6.52 6.33
N VAL A 176 16.72 -5.73 7.21
CA VAL A 176 15.97 -6.23 8.36
C VAL A 176 14.48 -6.07 8.13
N THR A 177 13.73 -7.12 8.47
CA THR A 177 12.26 -7.12 8.41
C THR A 177 11.71 -8.00 9.53
N LEU A 178 10.52 -7.63 10.04
CA LEU A 178 9.75 -8.45 10.97
C LEU A 178 8.85 -9.47 10.23
N ASP A 179 8.67 -9.31 8.93
CA ASP A 179 7.81 -10.15 8.11
C ASP A 179 8.60 -11.31 7.47
N GLU A 180 8.22 -12.55 7.83
CA GLU A 180 8.80 -13.79 7.32
C GLU A 180 8.75 -13.89 5.79
N ARG A 181 7.64 -13.50 5.15
CA ARG A 181 7.49 -13.59 3.70
C ARG A 181 8.42 -12.62 3.00
N VAL A 182 8.54 -11.41 3.55
CA VAL A 182 9.47 -10.39 3.04
C VAL A 182 10.92 -10.84 3.22
N PHE A 183 11.22 -11.47 4.35
CA PHE A 183 12.53 -12.05 4.61
C PHE A 183 12.90 -13.11 3.56
N GLN A 184 12.00 -14.07 3.30
CA GLN A 184 12.22 -15.11 2.28
C GLN A 184 12.42 -14.48 0.89
N ALA A 185 11.57 -13.52 0.50
CA ALA A 185 11.69 -12.83 -0.78
C ALA A 185 13.01 -12.07 -0.93
N LEU A 186 13.46 -11.37 0.13
CA LEU A 186 14.75 -10.71 0.14
C LEU A 186 15.91 -11.71 0.04
N GLN A 187 15.82 -12.85 0.70
CA GLN A 187 16.84 -13.90 0.60
C GLN A 187 16.99 -14.44 -0.81
N GLU A 188 15.87 -14.69 -1.50
CA GLU A 188 15.87 -15.11 -2.90
C GLU A 188 16.45 -14.00 -3.79
N ARG A 189 15.98 -12.76 -3.63
CA ARG A 189 16.43 -11.64 -4.46
C ARG A 189 17.91 -11.31 -4.31
N ILE A 190 18.46 -11.43 -3.10
CA ILE A 190 19.89 -11.25 -2.85
C ILE A 190 20.71 -12.33 -3.56
N LYS A 191 20.21 -13.58 -3.62
CA LYS A 191 20.88 -14.69 -4.31
C LYS A 191 20.87 -14.52 -5.84
N ASP A 192 19.81 -13.94 -6.39
CA ASP A 192 19.64 -13.75 -7.84
C ASP A 192 20.57 -12.67 -8.41
N LEU A 193 21.02 -11.72 -7.58
CA LEU A 193 21.91 -10.64 -7.99
C LEU A 193 23.38 -11.08 -7.99
N ASN A 194 24.13 -10.68 -9.02
CA ASN A 194 25.56 -10.97 -9.08
C ASN A 194 26.37 -9.99 -8.22
N TRP A 195 26.86 -10.46 -7.07
CA TRP A 195 27.73 -9.71 -6.16
C TRP A 195 29.22 -10.07 -6.28
N ASP A 196 29.67 -10.63 -7.41
CA ASP A 196 31.05 -11.11 -7.59
C ASP A 196 32.10 -10.02 -7.41
N PHE A 197 31.81 -8.77 -7.77
CA PHE A 197 32.69 -7.62 -7.51
C PHE A 197 32.92 -7.39 -6.00
N ALA A 198 31.96 -7.77 -5.15
CA ALA A 198 32.11 -7.69 -3.70
C ALA A 198 32.88 -8.89 -3.11
N LYS A 199 33.22 -9.88 -3.96
CA LYS A 199 33.98 -11.09 -3.59
C LYS A 199 35.49 -10.96 -3.72
N GLU A 200 36.00 -10.00 -4.49
CA GLU A 200 37.45 -9.84 -4.72
C GLU A 200 38.23 -9.28 -3.52
N LYS A 201 37.54 -8.82 -2.47
CA LYS A 201 38.16 -8.48 -1.17
C LYS A 201 37.79 -9.54 -0.14
N THR A 202 38.81 -10.22 0.40
CA THR A 202 38.74 -11.33 1.38
C THR A 202 37.63 -11.15 2.40
N PHE A 203 36.65 -12.05 2.35
CA PHE A 203 35.59 -12.13 3.34
C PHE A 203 36.14 -12.64 4.66
N ALA A 204 35.84 -11.95 5.75
CA ALA A 204 35.91 -12.56 7.07
C ALA A 204 34.87 -13.69 7.12
N THR A 205 35.35 -14.92 7.31
CA THR A 205 34.53 -16.08 7.67
C THR A 205 33.95 -15.91 9.07
N GLU A 206 33.00 -16.75 9.47
CA GLU A 206 32.45 -16.72 10.83
C GLU A 206 33.54 -16.97 11.91
N GLU A 207 34.59 -17.70 11.53
CA GLU A 207 35.77 -17.95 12.34
C GLU A 207 36.68 -16.72 12.43
N ASP A 208 36.84 -15.96 11.35
CA ASP A 208 37.55 -14.67 11.36
C ASP A 208 36.86 -13.65 12.27
N TRP A 209 35.53 -13.71 12.38
CA TRP A 209 34.74 -12.84 13.26
C TRP A 209 34.86 -13.20 14.74
N LYS A 210 34.88 -14.49 15.07
CA LYS A 210 35.14 -14.98 16.43
C LYS A 210 36.56 -14.67 16.88
N LYS A 211 37.52 -14.76 15.96
CA LYS A 211 38.94 -14.43 16.20
C LYS A 211 39.14 -12.92 16.40
N PHE A 212 38.51 -12.08 15.58
CA PHE A 212 38.55 -10.62 15.71
C PHE A 212 37.97 -10.11 17.04
N LEU A 213 36.85 -10.67 17.51
CA LEU A 213 36.27 -10.32 18.81
C LEU A 213 37.16 -10.66 20.02
N ALA A 214 38.09 -11.62 19.85
CA ALA A 214 39.09 -11.93 20.86
C ALA A 214 40.31 -11.00 20.80
N GLU A 215 40.60 -10.43 19.62
CA GLU A 215 41.75 -9.55 19.36
C GLU A 215 41.49 -8.07 19.70
N THR A 216 40.23 -7.61 19.70
CA THR A 216 39.84 -6.20 19.95
C THR A 216 39.89 -5.73 21.40
N GLY A 217 40.44 -6.53 22.32
CA GLY A 217 40.63 -6.16 23.73
C GLY A 217 41.80 -5.21 24.03
N SER A 218 42.49 -4.61 23.05
CA SER A 218 43.61 -3.70 23.31
C SER A 218 43.85 -2.68 22.18
N GLU A 219 44.16 -1.43 22.55
CA GLU A 219 44.22 -0.21 21.71
C GLU A 219 45.50 -0.01 20.83
N LEU A 220 45.29 0.57 19.61
CA LEU A 220 46.04 1.60 18.81
C LEU A 220 47.53 1.40 18.32
N PRO A 221 48.08 2.17 17.32
CA PRO A 221 47.57 2.66 16.00
C PRO A 221 48.59 2.74 14.78
N ILE A 222 48.03 2.78 13.54
CA ILE A 222 48.35 3.54 12.26
C ILE A 222 49.76 3.60 11.59
N SER A 223 49.84 3.42 10.23
CA SER A 223 50.58 4.30 9.26
C SER A 223 50.25 4.08 7.75
N ASN A 224 50.34 5.16 6.96
CA ASN A 224 49.99 5.41 5.52
C ASN A 224 51.12 5.10 4.49
N GLU A 225 50.78 5.13 3.18
CA GLU A 225 51.50 5.60 1.94
C GLU A 225 51.20 4.69 0.71
N GLN A 226 51.27 5.03 -0.59
CA GLN A 226 51.34 6.23 -1.47
C GLN A 226 51.08 5.77 -2.93
N THR A 227 50.63 6.68 -3.80
CA THR A 227 50.34 6.56 -5.26
C THR A 227 51.58 6.75 -6.17
N SER A 228 51.53 6.26 -7.42
CA SER A 228 52.38 6.76 -8.52
C SER A 228 51.73 6.68 -9.91
N GLU A 229 52.01 7.72 -10.70
CA GLU A 229 51.45 8.19 -11.99
C GLU A 229 51.98 7.45 -13.24
N ILE A 230 51.23 7.51 -14.37
CA ILE A 230 51.77 7.44 -15.76
C ILE A 230 50.89 8.30 -16.70
N GLU A 231 51.54 9.08 -17.59
CA GLU A 231 50.96 9.95 -18.64
C GLU A 231 51.43 9.52 -20.08
N PRO A 232 50.92 10.09 -21.21
CA PRO A 232 50.27 9.32 -22.28
C PRO A 232 50.81 9.62 -23.71
N GLU A 233 49.96 9.37 -24.73
CA GLU A 233 49.98 9.91 -26.11
C GLU A 233 50.63 9.08 -27.23
N LYS A 234 49.88 8.07 -27.70
CA LYS A 234 49.84 7.67 -29.13
C LYS A 234 48.59 6.85 -29.55
N THR A 235 47.65 6.62 -28.64
CA THR A 235 46.57 5.62 -28.76
C THR A 235 45.17 6.18 -29.04
N LEU A 236 44.98 7.50 -28.96
CA LEU A 236 43.64 8.07 -28.80
C LEU A 236 42.75 7.99 -30.05
N ALA A 237 43.31 8.19 -31.25
CA ALA A 237 42.52 8.24 -32.48
C ALA A 237 42.07 6.85 -32.96
N GLN A 238 42.91 5.81 -32.80
CA GLN A 238 42.54 4.43 -33.13
C GLN A 238 41.52 3.88 -32.12
N ASN A 239 41.66 4.23 -30.84
CA ASN A 239 40.70 3.82 -29.81
C ASN A 239 39.31 4.47 -30.00
N GLN A 240 39.22 5.68 -30.57
CA GLN A 240 37.94 6.35 -30.82
C GLN A 240 37.13 5.71 -31.94
N GLU A 241 37.76 5.25 -33.01
CA GLU A 241 37.08 4.56 -34.12
C GLU A 241 36.59 3.17 -33.68
N GLU A 242 37.42 2.45 -32.90
CA GLU A 242 37.07 1.17 -32.28
C GLU A 242 35.86 1.32 -31.35
N LEU A 243 35.84 2.35 -30.48
CA LEU A 243 34.73 2.63 -29.57
C LEU A 243 33.42 2.93 -30.31
N ARG A 244 33.48 3.66 -31.43
CA ARG A 244 32.29 3.98 -32.24
C ARG A 244 31.67 2.73 -32.85
N ASN A 245 32.50 1.82 -33.38
CA ASN A 245 32.02 0.56 -33.93
C ASN A 245 31.41 -0.34 -32.83
N GLN A 246 32.03 -0.39 -31.65
CA GLN A 246 31.48 -1.12 -30.50
C GLN A 246 30.14 -0.53 -30.03
N LEU A 247 30.02 0.79 -29.97
CA LEU A 247 28.78 1.48 -29.59
C LEU A 247 27.64 1.17 -30.56
N GLN A 248 27.92 1.11 -31.86
CA GLN A 248 26.93 0.82 -32.90
C GLN A 248 26.41 -0.63 -32.82
N VAL A 249 27.30 -1.58 -32.49
CA VAL A 249 26.92 -2.99 -32.24
C VAL A 249 26.07 -3.11 -30.97
N LEU A 250 26.42 -2.37 -29.90
CA LEU A 250 25.65 -2.35 -28.66
C LEU A 250 24.24 -1.78 -28.87
N GLN A 251 24.10 -0.69 -29.63
CA GLN A 251 22.80 -0.10 -29.97
C GLN A 251 21.90 -1.06 -30.78
N GLN A 252 22.49 -1.83 -31.70
CA GLN A 252 21.74 -2.86 -32.44
C GLN A 252 21.29 -4.01 -31.52
N ARG A 253 22.14 -4.39 -30.56
CA ARG A 253 21.82 -5.44 -29.58
C ARG A 253 20.75 -4.98 -28.58
N GLU A 254 20.81 -3.74 -28.13
CA GLU A 254 19.78 -3.09 -27.30
C GLU A 254 18.42 -3.11 -28.01
N LYS A 255 18.37 -2.67 -29.27
CA LYS A 255 17.14 -2.67 -30.07
C LYS A 255 16.56 -4.09 -30.27
N HIS A 256 17.42 -5.09 -30.38
CA HIS A 256 17.00 -6.49 -30.44
C HIS A 256 16.46 -6.99 -29.09
N LEU A 257 17.12 -6.65 -27.98
CA LEU A 257 16.68 -7.02 -26.64
C LEU A 257 15.33 -6.38 -26.29
N LEU A 258 15.12 -5.10 -26.64
CA LEU A 258 13.84 -4.42 -26.42
C LEU A 258 12.68 -5.11 -27.14
N ARG A 259 12.85 -5.53 -28.39
CA ARG A 259 11.84 -6.31 -29.11
C ARG A 259 11.57 -7.67 -28.46
N HIS A 260 12.61 -8.31 -27.93
CA HIS A 260 12.45 -9.60 -27.25
C HIS A 260 11.72 -9.45 -25.91
N ILE A 261 11.98 -8.35 -25.19
CA ILE A 261 11.25 -7.98 -23.97
C ILE A 261 9.77 -7.73 -24.28
N GLU A 262 9.43 -7.02 -25.37
CA GLU A 262 8.03 -6.81 -25.78
C GLU A 262 7.29 -8.14 -26.03
N VAL A 263 7.93 -9.10 -26.69
CA VAL A 263 7.38 -10.44 -26.92
C VAL A 263 7.20 -11.21 -25.60
N LEU A 264 8.22 -11.22 -24.75
CA LEU A 264 8.16 -11.89 -23.44
C LEU A 264 7.10 -11.25 -22.52
N VAL A 265 6.87 -9.94 -22.60
CA VAL A 265 5.83 -9.25 -21.84
C VAL A 265 4.44 -9.72 -22.28
N LEU A 266 4.20 -9.88 -23.59
CA LEU A 266 2.94 -10.41 -24.11
C LEU A 266 2.72 -11.86 -23.70
N GLU A 267 3.74 -12.71 -23.81
CA GLU A 267 3.66 -14.11 -23.34
C GLU A 267 3.42 -14.20 -21.82
N ASN A 268 4.02 -13.31 -21.03
CA ASN A 268 3.82 -13.26 -19.58
C ASN A 268 2.40 -12.79 -19.22
N GLN A 269 1.81 -11.87 -20.00
CA GLN A 269 0.41 -11.47 -19.84
C GLN A 269 -0.55 -12.63 -20.12
N GLU A 270 -0.29 -13.41 -21.18
CA GLU A 270 -1.07 -14.59 -21.54
C GLU A 270 -0.96 -15.71 -20.48
N LEU A 271 0.26 -15.99 -20.00
CA LEU A 271 0.50 -16.95 -18.92
C LEU A 271 -0.15 -16.51 -17.61
N LYS A 272 -0.17 -15.21 -17.30
CA LYS A 272 -0.90 -14.66 -16.14
C LYS A 272 -2.41 -14.79 -16.29
N ALA A 273 -2.95 -14.62 -17.49
CA ALA A 273 -4.37 -14.85 -17.77
C ALA A 273 -4.75 -16.33 -17.58
N GLN A 274 -3.89 -17.26 -18.03
CA GLN A 274 -4.07 -18.70 -17.83
C GLN A 274 -3.92 -19.11 -16.35
N ALA A 275 -2.96 -18.53 -15.63
CA ALA A 275 -2.80 -18.74 -14.20
C ALA A 275 -3.99 -18.23 -13.38
N ARG A 276 -4.60 -17.09 -13.78
CA ARG A 276 -5.84 -16.57 -13.17
C ARG A 276 -7.01 -17.56 -13.28
N GLY A 277 -7.14 -18.28 -14.40
CA GLY A 277 -8.16 -19.31 -14.57
C GLY A 277 -7.89 -20.59 -13.76
N ALA A 278 -6.62 -20.91 -13.46
CA ALA A 278 -6.24 -22.13 -12.74
C ALA A 278 -6.27 -22.00 -11.21
N ILE A 279 -6.15 -20.78 -10.67
CA ILE A 279 -6.13 -20.51 -9.21
C ILE A 279 -7.53 -20.61 -8.56
N TRP A 280 -8.61 -20.60 -9.35
CA TRP A 280 -10.01 -20.63 -8.87
C TRP A 280 -10.45 -21.94 -8.19
N GLY A 281 -9.64 -22.98 -8.16
CA GLY A 281 -10.06 -24.32 -7.68
C GLY A 281 -9.67 -24.72 -6.24
N GLN A 282 -8.82 -23.98 -5.51
CA GLN A 282 -8.15 -24.54 -4.30
C GLN A 282 -7.95 -23.61 -3.07
N ALA A 283 -8.44 -22.37 -3.03
CA ALA A 283 -8.23 -21.47 -1.88
C ALA A 283 -9.26 -21.67 -0.74
N GLN A 284 -8.85 -21.53 0.54
CA GLN A 284 -9.80 -21.44 1.65
C GLN A 284 -10.54 -20.09 1.59
N PRO A 285 -11.84 -20.01 1.96
CA PRO A 285 -12.64 -18.79 1.81
C PRO A 285 -12.09 -17.53 2.48
N ILE A 286 -11.32 -17.68 3.57
CA ILE A 286 -10.66 -16.55 4.25
C ILE A 286 -9.42 -16.03 3.49
N ASP A 287 -8.73 -16.89 2.75
CA ASP A 287 -7.54 -16.51 1.98
C ASP A 287 -7.93 -15.69 0.75
N LEU A 288 -9.13 -15.91 0.20
CA LEU A 288 -9.73 -15.08 -0.84
C LEU A 288 -10.01 -13.66 -0.35
N TRP A 289 -10.41 -13.54 0.93
CA TRP A 289 -10.69 -12.25 1.53
C TRP A 289 -9.45 -11.53 2.03
N ALA A 290 -8.28 -12.17 2.07
CA ALA A 290 -6.97 -11.61 2.39
C ALA A 290 -6.22 -11.01 1.18
N ARG A 291 -6.83 -11.03 -0.02
CA ARG A 291 -6.16 -10.65 -1.28
C ARG A 291 -6.08 -9.14 -1.49
N ILE A 292 -4.88 -8.60 -1.65
CA ILE A 292 -4.70 -7.16 -1.94
C ILE A 292 -5.46 -6.66 -3.18
N ASP A 293 -5.89 -7.51 -4.11
CA ASP A 293 -6.60 -7.07 -5.31
C ASP A 293 -8.14 -6.98 -5.19
N LEU A 294 -8.72 -7.20 -4.00
CA LEU A 294 -10.17 -7.03 -3.79
C LEU A 294 -10.62 -5.58 -4.01
N PRO A 295 -11.90 -5.34 -4.39
CA PRO A 295 -12.49 -3.99 -4.35
C PRO A 295 -12.20 -3.29 -3.02
N SER A 296 -11.81 -2.02 -3.07
CA SER A 296 -11.43 -1.23 -1.88
C SER A 296 -12.36 -1.42 -0.66
N PRO A 297 -13.71 -1.41 -0.78
CA PRO A 297 -14.61 -1.68 0.35
C PRO A 297 -14.43 -3.06 1.00
N LEU A 298 -14.14 -4.10 0.21
CA LEU A 298 -13.90 -5.46 0.71
C LEU A 298 -12.47 -5.62 1.24
N ALA A 299 -11.51 -4.88 0.67
CA ALA A 299 -10.13 -4.86 1.16
C ALA A 299 -9.99 -4.21 2.54
N TYR A 300 -10.83 -3.24 2.92
CA TYR A 300 -10.86 -2.73 4.30
C TYR A 300 -11.16 -3.83 5.33
N ALA A 301 -11.78 -4.93 4.90
CA ALA A 301 -12.13 -6.08 5.71
C ALA A 301 -10.96 -7.09 5.88
N GLN A 302 -9.82 -6.88 5.22
CA GLN A 302 -8.64 -7.76 5.25
C GLN A 302 -7.89 -7.77 6.57
N ASN A 303 -7.91 -6.65 7.28
CA ASN A 303 -7.02 -6.42 8.43
C ASN A 303 -7.52 -7.03 9.75
N LEU A 304 -8.49 -7.95 9.71
CA LEU A 304 -9.12 -8.49 10.90
C LEU A 304 -8.33 -9.62 11.57
N ARG A 305 -7.39 -10.26 10.86
CA ARG A 305 -6.71 -11.46 11.38
C ARG A 305 -5.19 -11.50 11.20
N MET A 306 -4.55 -10.42 10.75
CA MET A 306 -3.11 -10.46 10.41
C MET A 306 -2.20 -9.50 11.19
N ALA A 307 -2.72 -8.50 11.93
CA ALA A 307 -1.85 -7.47 12.52
C ALA A 307 -2.11 -7.09 13.98
N GLU A 308 -3.19 -7.60 14.61
CA GLU A 308 -3.63 -7.05 15.90
C GLU A 308 -3.68 -8.14 16.98
N THR A 309 -2.67 -8.18 17.84
CA THR A 309 -2.63 -9.06 19.02
C THR A 309 -3.55 -8.57 20.14
N ASP A 310 -3.97 -7.30 20.09
CA ASP A 310 -4.91 -6.69 21.02
C ASP A 310 -6.38 -7.00 20.64
N PRO A 311 -7.13 -7.75 21.48
CA PRO A 311 -8.54 -8.04 21.25
C PRO A 311 -9.42 -6.80 21.12
N ASN A 312 -9.10 -5.71 21.83
CA ASN A 312 -9.90 -4.49 21.79
C ASN A 312 -9.78 -3.78 20.44
N ARG A 313 -8.57 -3.69 19.90
CA ARG A 313 -8.33 -3.10 18.58
C ARG A 313 -8.87 -4.00 17.46
N CYS A 314 -8.76 -5.32 17.58
CA CYS A 314 -9.41 -6.28 16.67
C CYS A 314 -10.93 -6.11 16.67
N HIS A 315 -11.56 -6.00 17.85
CA HIS A 315 -12.99 -5.76 18.02
C HIS A 315 -13.43 -4.48 17.30
N ILE A 316 -12.74 -3.35 17.49
CA ILE A 316 -13.07 -2.08 16.84
C ILE A 316 -12.97 -2.20 15.31
N ASN A 317 -11.90 -2.83 14.81
CA ASN A 317 -11.72 -3.04 13.38
C ASN A 317 -12.86 -3.89 12.78
N MET A 318 -13.31 -4.92 13.51
CA MET A 318 -14.42 -5.78 13.11
C MET A 318 -15.74 -4.99 12.98
N LEU A 319 -16.01 -4.07 13.90
CA LEU A 319 -17.21 -3.23 13.83
C LEU A 319 -17.24 -2.33 12.61
N ASN A 320 -16.08 -1.80 12.22
CA ASN A 320 -15.95 -1.01 11.01
C ASN A 320 -16.14 -1.90 9.78
N ALA A 321 -15.45 -3.03 9.70
CA ALA A 321 -15.53 -3.96 8.59
C ALA A 321 -16.97 -4.46 8.33
N ILE A 322 -17.72 -4.82 9.38
CA ILE A 322 -19.14 -5.19 9.29
C ILE A 322 -19.97 -4.06 8.68
N GLY A 323 -19.77 -2.83 9.12
CA GLY A 323 -20.50 -1.68 8.60
C GLY A 323 -20.19 -1.41 7.12
N ILE A 324 -18.93 -1.52 6.71
CA ILE A 324 -18.49 -1.29 5.33
C ILE A 324 -19.07 -2.34 4.39
N VAL A 325 -18.82 -3.61 4.69
CA VAL A 325 -19.17 -4.75 3.82
C VAL A 325 -20.68 -4.87 3.65
N SER A 326 -21.44 -4.70 4.74
CA SER A 326 -22.91 -4.75 4.71
C SER A 326 -23.52 -3.69 3.79
N LYS A 327 -22.97 -2.48 3.81
CA LYS A 327 -23.42 -1.40 2.92
C LYS A 327 -23.01 -1.65 1.49
N TYR A 328 -21.77 -2.07 1.26
CA TYR A 328 -21.26 -2.32 -0.08
C TYR A 328 -22.15 -3.31 -0.85
N PHE A 329 -22.48 -4.47 -0.29
CA PHE A 329 -23.37 -5.43 -0.98
C PHE A 329 -24.79 -4.90 -1.22
N SER A 330 -25.30 -4.05 -0.32
CA SER A 330 -26.60 -3.40 -0.49
C SER A 330 -26.55 -2.37 -1.63
N VAL A 331 -25.44 -1.64 -1.76
CA VAL A 331 -25.20 -0.70 -2.86
C VAL A 331 -25.15 -1.42 -4.21
N LEU A 332 -24.53 -2.60 -4.30
CA LEU A 332 -24.51 -3.37 -5.54
C LEU A 332 -25.92 -3.69 -6.03
N ASN A 333 -26.82 -4.08 -5.11
CA ASN A 333 -28.24 -4.27 -5.42
C ASN A 333 -28.92 -2.98 -5.89
N CYS A 334 -28.68 -1.85 -5.21
CA CYS A 334 -29.23 -0.56 -5.62
C CYS A 334 -28.79 -0.14 -7.02
N ALA A 335 -27.51 -0.34 -7.35
CA ALA A 335 -26.95 0.00 -8.66
C ALA A 335 -27.58 -0.84 -9.77
N GLU A 336 -27.70 -2.16 -9.56
CA GLU A 336 -28.38 -3.07 -10.49
C GLU A 336 -29.86 -2.71 -10.66
N TYR A 337 -30.57 -2.42 -9.57
CA TYR A 337 -31.98 -2.04 -9.63
C TYR A 337 -32.22 -0.73 -10.38
N LEU A 338 -31.34 0.25 -10.16
CA LEU A 338 -31.37 1.51 -10.88
C LEU A 338 -31.09 1.30 -12.37
N HIS A 339 -30.10 0.47 -12.71
CA HIS A 339 -29.78 0.14 -14.09
C HIS A 339 -30.93 -0.61 -14.78
N ALA A 340 -31.59 -1.53 -14.06
CA ALA A 340 -32.78 -2.24 -14.54
C ALA A 340 -34.03 -1.36 -14.68
N GLY A 341 -33.90 -0.04 -14.53
CA GLY A 341 -34.98 0.92 -14.76
C GLY A 341 -35.95 1.06 -13.59
N CYS A 342 -35.58 0.61 -12.39
CA CYS A 342 -36.43 0.68 -11.20
C CYS A 342 -37.83 0.09 -11.46
N PHE A 343 -37.88 -1.13 -11.98
CA PHE A 343 -39.07 -1.72 -12.60
C PHE A 343 -40.29 -1.92 -11.66
N SER A 344 -40.14 -1.86 -10.34
CA SER A 344 -41.24 -2.03 -9.37
C SER A 344 -41.67 -0.70 -8.75
N GLU A 345 -42.86 -0.20 -9.13
CA GLU A 345 -43.38 1.07 -8.61
C GLU A 345 -43.66 1.06 -7.10
N GLU A 346 -44.11 -0.07 -6.57
CA GLU A 346 -44.34 -0.28 -5.14
C GLU A 346 -43.01 -0.13 -4.38
N LEU A 347 -41.99 -0.89 -4.79
CA LEU A 347 -40.66 -0.82 -4.19
C LEU A 347 -40.06 0.58 -4.35
N ASN A 348 -40.24 1.25 -5.48
CA ASN A 348 -39.76 2.62 -5.69
C ASN A 348 -40.34 3.59 -4.67
N SER A 349 -41.59 3.40 -4.28
CA SER A 349 -42.26 4.25 -3.29
C SER A 349 -41.72 3.99 -1.89
N GLU A 350 -41.49 2.72 -1.53
CA GLU A 350 -40.84 2.33 -0.28
C GLU A 350 -39.40 2.87 -0.17
N LEU A 351 -38.59 2.68 -1.21
CA LEU A 351 -37.20 3.14 -1.24
C LEU A 351 -37.11 4.66 -1.17
N ARG A 352 -37.95 5.38 -1.93
CA ARG A 352 -38.02 6.86 -1.86
C ARG A 352 -38.39 7.34 -0.48
N HIS A 353 -39.37 6.69 0.16
CA HIS A 353 -39.72 7.02 1.54
C HIS A 353 -38.50 6.77 2.45
N ARG A 354 -37.88 5.59 2.36
CA ARG A 354 -36.75 5.24 3.23
C ARG A 354 -35.58 6.21 3.09
N PHE A 355 -35.12 6.51 1.88
CA PHE A 355 -33.97 7.40 1.68
C PHE A 355 -34.22 8.85 2.16
N ARG A 356 -35.48 9.26 2.33
CA ARG A 356 -35.88 10.60 2.82
C ARG A 356 -36.07 10.71 4.33
N GLN A 357 -36.29 9.60 5.04
CA GLN A 357 -36.59 9.59 6.49
C GLN A 357 -35.39 9.95 7.39
N GLY A 358 -34.21 10.20 6.83
CA GLY A 358 -32.97 10.52 7.56
C GLY A 358 -31.89 9.46 7.38
N PRO A 359 -30.80 9.53 8.17
CA PRO A 359 -29.61 8.72 7.96
C PRO A 359 -29.88 7.21 7.88
N MET A 360 -29.17 6.55 6.98
CA MET A 360 -29.23 5.11 6.77
C MET A 360 -28.37 4.36 7.78
N THR A 361 -29.03 3.66 8.71
CA THR A 361 -28.35 2.68 9.58
C THR A 361 -27.92 1.45 8.77
N ASP A 362 -26.95 0.69 9.28
CA ASP A 362 -26.50 -0.54 8.62
C ASP A 362 -27.65 -1.55 8.44
N GLY A 363 -28.55 -1.65 9.42
CA GLY A 363 -29.75 -2.47 9.30
C GLY A 363 -30.71 -1.97 8.22
N SER A 364 -30.81 -0.65 8.04
CA SER A 364 -31.61 -0.07 6.94
C SER A 364 -31.02 -0.41 5.58
N TRP A 365 -29.70 -0.42 5.46
CA TRP A 365 -29.01 -0.80 4.23
C TRP A 365 -29.27 -2.26 3.87
N ILE A 366 -29.10 -3.17 4.83
CA ILE A 366 -29.44 -4.60 4.64
C ILE A 366 -30.91 -4.77 4.25
N TRP A 367 -31.82 -4.02 4.89
CA TRP A 367 -33.23 -4.05 4.52
C TRP A 367 -33.44 -3.63 3.06
N VAL A 368 -32.81 -2.54 2.59
CA VAL A 368 -32.87 -2.10 1.19
C VAL A 368 -32.37 -3.20 0.24
N GLY A 369 -31.19 -3.77 0.52
CA GLY A 369 -30.62 -4.85 -0.28
C GLY A 369 -31.57 -6.06 -0.38
N LYS A 370 -32.15 -6.50 0.74
CA LYS A 370 -33.13 -7.59 0.78
C LYS A 370 -34.41 -7.28 -0.01
N ARG A 371 -34.97 -6.07 0.11
CA ARG A 371 -36.18 -5.67 -0.63
C ARG A 371 -35.95 -5.66 -2.14
N ILE A 372 -34.80 -5.14 -2.57
CA ILE A 372 -34.42 -5.12 -3.99
C ILE A 372 -34.22 -6.55 -4.51
N ALA A 373 -33.44 -7.38 -3.81
CA ALA A 373 -33.23 -8.78 -4.20
C ALA A 373 -34.56 -9.54 -4.33
N ARG A 374 -35.51 -9.30 -3.40
CA ARG A 374 -36.86 -9.88 -3.45
C ARG A 374 -37.63 -9.41 -4.69
N ALA A 375 -37.57 -8.13 -5.04
CA ALA A 375 -38.23 -7.64 -6.25
C ALA A 375 -37.64 -8.25 -7.53
N PHE A 376 -36.32 -8.46 -7.60
CA PHE A 376 -35.70 -9.20 -8.71
C PHE A 376 -36.17 -10.66 -8.76
N TYR A 377 -36.26 -11.34 -7.61
CA TYR A 377 -36.76 -12.70 -7.52
C TYR A 377 -38.23 -12.82 -7.96
N ASP A 378 -39.11 -11.98 -7.41
CA ASP A 378 -40.55 -12.02 -7.66
C ASP A 378 -40.90 -11.67 -9.12
N ALA A 379 -40.09 -10.81 -9.76
CA ALA A 379 -40.21 -10.47 -11.17
C ALA A 379 -39.53 -11.48 -12.12
N ASP A 380 -38.90 -12.53 -11.58
CA ASP A 380 -38.05 -13.49 -12.28
C ASP A 380 -36.95 -12.85 -13.15
N LEU A 381 -36.31 -11.82 -12.60
CA LEU A 381 -35.22 -11.09 -13.23
C LEU A 381 -33.87 -11.45 -12.60
N TYR A 382 -32.81 -11.25 -13.38
CA TYR A 382 -31.42 -11.24 -12.91
C TYR A 382 -30.91 -9.80 -12.89
N GLY A 383 -29.78 -9.56 -12.22
CA GLY A 383 -29.02 -8.33 -12.49
C GLY A 383 -28.74 -8.22 -13.99
N GLN A 384 -28.88 -7.04 -14.56
CA GLN A 384 -28.76 -6.86 -16.00
C GLN A 384 -27.30 -6.82 -16.44
N LEU A 385 -26.45 -6.16 -15.65
CA LEU A 385 -25.03 -6.05 -15.96
C LEU A 385 -24.20 -7.05 -15.15
N VAL A 386 -24.59 -7.21 -13.89
CA VAL A 386 -23.96 -8.07 -12.89
C VAL A 386 -24.98 -9.07 -12.37
N ARG A 387 -25.21 -10.12 -13.17
CA ARG A 387 -26.30 -11.10 -13.00
C ARG A 387 -26.41 -11.72 -11.62
N GLU A 388 -25.27 -11.98 -10.98
CA GLU A 388 -25.22 -12.73 -9.73
C GLU A 388 -25.55 -11.88 -8.49
N VAL A 389 -25.50 -10.55 -8.60
CA VAL A 389 -25.59 -9.67 -7.42
C VAL A 389 -26.92 -9.80 -6.67
N PRO A 390 -28.09 -9.64 -7.31
CA PRO A 390 -29.36 -9.79 -6.60
C PRO A 390 -29.66 -11.24 -6.20
N ARG A 391 -29.28 -12.21 -7.04
CA ARG A 391 -29.57 -13.63 -6.81
C ARG A 391 -28.69 -14.25 -5.72
N ALA A 392 -27.54 -13.66 -5.40
CA ALA A 392 -26.74 -14.10 -4.25
C ALA A 392 -27.46 -13.93 -2.90
N TRP A 393 -28.53 -13.14 -2.81
CA TRP A 393 -29.25 -12.85 -1.57
C TRP A 393 -30.47 -13.76 -1.33
N ILE A 394 -30.96 -14.46 -2.35
CA ILE A 394 -32.19 -15.27 -2.29
C ILE A 394 -31.93 -16.62 -2.96
N THR A 395 -32.34 -17.71 -2.31
CA THR A 395 -32.23 -19.06 -2.86
C THR A 395 -33.21 -19.28 -4.01
N GLU A 396 -33.00 -20.33 -4.80
CA GLU A 396 -33.95 -20.72 -5.85
C GLU A 396 -35.38 -20.95 -5.33
N HIS A 397 -35.51 -21.37 -4.06
CA HIS A 397 -36.79 -21.59 -3.38
C HIS A 397 -37.42 -20.32 -2.80
N GLY A 398 -36.80 -19.15 -2.98
CA GLY A 398 -37.32 -17.87 -2.50
C GLY A 398 -37.05 -17.60 -1.02
N GLU A 399 -36.18 -18.38 -0.39
CA GLU A 399 -35.71 -18.16 0.99
C GLU A 399 -34.50 -17.23 0.99
N TRP A 400 -34.17 -16.64 2.14
CA TRP A 400 -32.95 -15.83 2.23
C TRP A 400 -31.73 -16.75 2.14
N SER A 401 -30.73 -16.34 1.34
CA SER A 401 -29.49 -17.11 1.23
C SER A 401 -28.65 -16.98 2.50
N GLY A 402 -27.67 -17.88 2.63
CA GLY A 402 -26.66 -17.79 3.69
C GLY A 402 -25.90 -16.46 3.70
N LEU A 403 -25.72 -15.80 2.54
CA LEU A 403 -25.14 -14.46 2.47
C LEU A 403 -26.05 -13.43 3.16
N ALA A 404 -27.33 -13.39 2.80
CA ALA A 404 -28.27 -12.42 3.34
C ALA A 404 -28.51 -12.62 4.85
N GLU A 405 -28.49 -13.86 5.32
CA GLU A 405 -28.58 -14.20 6.74
C GLU A 405 -27.31 -13.81 7.51
N ALA A 406 -26.12 -14.13 6.98
CA ALA A 406 -24.87 -13.78 7.62
C ALA A 406 -24.68 -12.26 7.73
N LEU A 407 -25.00 -11.50 6.68
CA LEU A 407 -24.97 -10.04 6.70
C LEU A 407 -25.91 -9.45 7.77
N LEU A 408 -27.13 -9.98 7.87
CA LEU A 408 -28.10 -9.54 8.87
C LEU A 408 -27.62 -9.86 10.30
N GLN A 409 -27.06 -11.05 10.50
CA GLN A 409 -26.55 -11.50 11.81
C GLN A 409 -25.34 -10.66 12.26
N LEU A 410 -24.41 -10.37 11.36
CA LEU A 410 -23.26 -9.49 11.63
C LEU A 410 -23.71 -8.08 12.05
N VAL A 411 -24.66 -7.49 11.32
CA VAL A 411 -25.23 -6.18 11.69
C VAL A 411 -25.97 -6.26 13.03
N SER A 412 -26.64 -7.37 13.34
CA SER A 412 -27.24 -7.57 14.67
C SER A 412 -26.19 -7.57 15.78
N TYR A 413 -25.07 -8.28 15.60
CA TYR A 413 -23.98 -8.30 16.58
C TYR A 413 -23.33 -6.93 16.77
N ARG A 414 -23.15 -6.18 15.68
CA ARG A 414 -22.67 -4.79 15.73
C ARG A 414 -23.62 -3.88 16.51
N ASN A 415 -24.94 -4.04 16.34
CA ASN A 415 -25.95 -3.19 16.98
C ASN A 415 -26.21 -3.53 18.47
N ARG A 416 -25.86 -4.73 18.92
CA ARG A 416 -26.03 -5.17 20.32
C ARG A 416 -24.97 -4.61 21.28
N ILE A 417 -24.02 -3.83 20.76
CA ILE A 417 -22.97 -3.20 21.57
C ILE A 417 -23.52 -1.93 22.18
N HIS A 418 -23.68 -1.96 23.50
CA HIS A 418 -24.17 -0.84 24.29
C HIS A 418 -23.09 -0.28 25.22
N ASP A 419 -22.02 -1.05 25.49
CA ASP A 419 -20.96 -0.65 26.41
C ASP A 419 -19.71 -0.16 25.65
N PRO A 420 -19.05 0.91 26.12
CA PRO A 420 -17.81 1.40 25.52
C PRO A 420 -16.69 0.38 25.68
N VAL A 421 -15.82 0.28 24.67
CA VAL A 421 -14.58 -0.51 24.74
C VAL A 421 -13.78 -0.02 25.95
N ASN A 422 -13.58 -0.90 26.92
CA ASN A 422 -12.95 -0.66 28.20
C ASN A 422 -11.60 -1.40 28.27
N ALA A 423 -10.79 -1.09 29.29
CA ALA A 423 -9.43 -1.64 29.41
C ALA A 423 -9.39 -3.18 29.61
N ASP A 424 -10.53 -3.81 29.90
CA ASP A 424 -10.68 -5.26 30.03
C ASP A 424 -10.96 -5.91 28.66
N SER A 425 -10.02 -6.71 28.17
CA SER A 425 -10.11 -7.40 26.88
C SER A 425 -11.08 -8.59 26.87
N GLY A 426 -11.58 -9.05 28.02
CA GLY A 426 -12.46 -10.22 28.12
C GLY A 426 -13.76 -10.08 27.32
N HIS A 427 -14.38 -8.89 27.34
CA HIS A 427 -15.59 -8.60 26.56
C HIS A 427 -15.34 -8.59 25.05
N ALA A 428 -14.21 -8.00 24.64
CA ALA A 428 -13.81 -7.97 23.23
C ALA A 428 -13.54 -9.38 22.70
N SER A 429 -12.81 -10.22 23.47
CA SER A 429 -12.55 -11.61 23.12
C SER A 429 -13.83 -12.45 23.00
N ALA A 430 -14.73 -12.37 23.98
CA ALA A 430 -15.99 -13.11 23.94
C ALA A 430 -16.89 -12.71 22.75
N TRP A 431 -16.91 -11.41 22.42
CA TRP A 431 -17.62 -10.93 21.23
C TRP A 431 -16.97 -11.43 19.94
N LEU A 432 -15.63 -11.43 19.84
CA LEU A 432 -14.91 -11.91 18.66
C LEU A 432 -15.15 -13.40 18.40
N GLU A 433 -15.21 -14.24 19.45
CA GLU A 433 -15.55 -15.66 19.33
C GLU A 433 -16.94 -15.90 18.72
N LEU A 434 -17.91 -15.02 19.02
CA LEU A 434 -19.26 -15.07 18.48
C LEU A 434 -19.32 -14.62 17.01
N VAL A 435 -18.59 -13.55 16.67
CA VAL A 435 -18.72 -12.86 15.37
C VAL A 435 -17.87 -13.49 14.28
N LEU A 436 -16.67 -13.95 14.61
CA LEU A 436 -15.71 -14.46 13.62
C LEU A 436 -16.25 -15.64 12.79
N PRO A 437 -16.97 -16.64 13.36
CA PRO A 437 -17.56 -17.72 12.55
C PRO A 437 -18.57 -17.22 11.52
N VAL A 438 -19.41 -16.25 11.89
CA VAL A 438 -20.43 -15.67 10.98
C VAL A 438 -19.76 -14.84 9.89
N TRP A 439 -18.70 -14.12 10.23
CA TRP A 439 -17.89 -13.39 9.27
C TRP A 439 -17.28 -14.30 8.21
N LEU A 440 -16.70 -15.43 8.64
CA LEU A 440 -16.15 -16.44 7.73
C LEU A 440 -17.20 -17.02 6.78
N GLN A 441 -18.42 -17.26 7.27
CA GLN A 441 -19.53 -17.71 6.42
C GLN A 441 -19.91 -16.64 5.39
N MET A 442 -20.02 -15.38 5.81
CA MET A 442 -20.27 -14.27 4.89
C MET A 442 -19.21 -14.21 3.79
N CYS A 443 -17.91 -14.30 4.13
CA CYS A 443 -16.82 -14.34 3.18
C CYS A 443 -16.94 -15.49 2.18
N LYS A 444 -17.32 -16.68 2.66
CA LYS A 444 -17.54 -17.87 1.82
C LYS A 444 -18.70 -17.67 0.85
N TYR A 445 -19.85 -17.19 1.32
CA TYR A 445 -21.03 -17.02 0.46
C TYR A 445 -20.86 -15.89 -0.58
N SER A 446 -19.94 -14.97 -0.36
CA SER A 446 -19.67 -13.84 -1.25
C SER A 446 -18.41 -14.02 -2.11
N GLU A 447 -17.76 -15.18 -2.06
CA GLU A 447 -16.62 -15.52 -2.90
C GLU A 447 -16.83 -15.19 -4.40
N PRO A 448 -17.96 -15.55 -5.04
CA PRO A 448 -18.20 -15.20 -6.45
C PRO A 448 -18.20 -13.69 -6.72
N MET A 449 -18.49 -12.88 -5.70
CA MET A 449 -18.51 -11.42 -5.81
C MET A 449 -17.12 -10.79 -5.67
N THR A 450 -16.09 -11.57 -5.32
CA THR A 450 -14.72 -11.07 -5.21
C THR A 450 -14.00 -10.92 -6.55
N SER A 451 -14.57 -11.46 -7.64
CA SER A 451 -14.02 -11.33 -8.99
C SER A 451 -14.40 -10.02 -9.70
N TYR A 452 -15.26 -9.19 -9.10
CA TYR A 452 -15.64 -7.90 -9.67
C TYR A 452 -14.56 -6.86 -9.42
N GLU A 453 -14.33 -6.00 -10.40
CA GLU A 453 -13.39 -4.89 -10.27
C GLU A 453 -14.12 -3.57 -10.05
N LEU A 454 -13.56 -2.73 -9.19
CA LEU A 454 -14.07 -1.39 -8.93
C LEU A 454 -13.22 -0.38 -9.69
N LEU A 455 -13.84 0.43 -10.55
CA LEU A 455 -13.17 1.40 -11.41
C LEU A 455 -13.69 2.80 -11.10
N PHE A 456 -12.78 3.74 -10.98
CA PHE A 456 -13.08 5.17 -10.92
C PHE A 456 -12.70 5.81 -12.25
N ILE A 457 -13.65 6.49 -12.90
CA ILE A 457 -13.36 7.26 -14.12
C ILE A 457 -12.86 8.64 -13.67
N ASP A 458 -11.56 8.88 -13.87
CA ASP A 458 -10.92 10.14 -13.49
C ASP A 458 -11.25 11.25 -14.49
N GLN A 459 -10.94 11.00 -15.76
CA GLN A 459 -11.12 11.96 -16.84
C GLN A 459 -11.57 11.26 -18.13
N ILE A 460 -12.27 12.02 -18.97
CA ILE A 460 -12.62 11.63 -20.34
C ILE A 460 -11.58 12.30 -21.24
N ASN A 461 -10.85 11.53 -22.03
CA ASN A 461 -9.66 12.01 -22.74
C ASN A 461 -9.97 12.47 -24.16
N ASP A 462 -11.15 12.14 -24.70
CA ASP A 462 -11.54 12.50 -26.07
C ASP A 462 -12.36 13.80 -26.06
N PHE A 463 -11.81 14.85 -26.68
CA PHE A 463 -12.43 16.16 -26.86
C PHE A 463 -12.89 16.33 -28.31
N SER A 464 -13.96 15.63 -28.69
CA SER A 464 -14.62 15.73 -30.00
C SER A 464 -16.14 15.77 -29.79
N ASP A 465 -16.84 16.67 -30.49
CA ASP A 465 -18.30 16.77 -30.44
C ASP A 465 -18.99 15.52 -31.04
N ASP A 466 -18.29 14.78 -31.90
CA ASP A 466 -18.62 13.42 -32.31
C ASP A 466 -17.71 12.45 -31.54
N LEU A 467 -18.20 11.93 -30.42
CA LEU A 467 -17.57 10.77 -29.78
C LEU A 467 -17.62 9.63 -30.80
N GLY A 468 -16.46 9.14 -31.23
CA GLY A 468 -16.37 7.97 -32.11
C GLY A 468 -17.02 6.74 -31.45
N GLU A 469 -17.07 5.60 -32.16
CA GLU A 469 -17.64 4.35 -31.61
C GLU A 469 -17.02 3.92 -30.27
N GLU A 470 -15.80 4.38 -29.95
CA GLU A 470 -15.09 4.14 -28.70
C GLU A 470 -14.55 5.46 -28.11
N VAL A 471 -14.70 5.61 -26.80
CA VAL A 471 -14.25 6.76 -25.99
C VAL A 471 -13.10 6.33 -25.07
N ASN A 472 -12.05 7.14 -25.00
CA ASN A 472 -10.89 6.93 -24.16
C ASN A 472 -11.06 7.59 -22.78
N TYR A 473 -10.81 6.83 -21.73
CA TYR A 473 -10.94 7.24 -20.35
C TYR A 473 -9.63 7.06 -19.59
N SER A 474 -9.32 8.03 -18.72
CA SER A 474 -8.35 7.83 -17.64
C SER A 474 -9.08 7.22 -16.45
N ILE A 475 -8.67 6.03 -16.04
CA ILE A 475 -9.36 5.23 -15.02
C ILE A 475 -8.43 4.87 -13.86
N LYS A 476 -9.00 4.61 -12.68
CA LYS A 476 -8.28 4.09 -11.51
C LYS A 476 -8.95 2.81 -11.03
N ARG A 477 -8.24 1.69 -11.02
CA ARG A 477 -8.75 0.41 -10.48
C ARG A 477 -8.60 0.39 -8.96
N LEU A 478 -9.71 0.55 -8.24
CA LEU A 478 -9.73 0.64 -6.78
C LEU A 478 -9.63 -0.73 -6.13
N ARG A 479 -8.39 -1.22 -6.04
CA ARG A 479 -8.03 -2.46 -5.36
C ARG A 479 -7.52 -2.19 -3.94
N GLY A 480 -7.61 -3.18 -3.06
CA GLY A 480 -7.00 -3.19 -1.75
C GLY A 480 -5.49 -2.92 -1.78
N GLY A 481 -4.91 -2.51 -0.65
CA GLY A 481 -3.46 -2.33 -0.54
C GLY A 481 -2.86 -1.14 -1.31
N PHE A 482 -3.60 -0.47 -2.19
CA PHE A 482 -3.18 0.76 -2.87
C PHE A 482 -3.79 1.99 -2.19
N PHE A 483 -2.95 2.83 -1.58
CA PHE A 483 -3.40 4.11 -1.02
C PHE A 483 -3.78 5.12 -2.11
N VAL A 484 -3.11 5.05 -3.26
CA VAL A 484 -3.41 5.82 -4.47
C VAL A 484 -3.37 4.86 -5.67
N PRO A 485 -4.53 4.44 -6.18
CA PRO A 485 -4.56 3.55 -7.33
C PRO A 485 -3.99 4.23 -8.59
N PRO A 486 -3.16 3.54 -9.38
CA PRO A 486 -2.57 4.10 -10.58
C PRO A 486 -3.63 4.45 -11.62
N THR A 487 -3.35 5.47 -12.42
CA THR A 487 -4.20 5.83 -13.55
C THR A 487 -3.83 5.01 -14.78
N GLU A 488 -4.83 4.39 -15.40
CA GLU A 488 -4.69 3.60 -16.62
C GLU A 488 -5.56 4.22 -17.72
N SER A 489 -5.19 4.03 -18.99
CA SER A 489 -6.06 4.36 -20.12
C SER A 489 -6.96 3.19 -20.45
N LEU A 490 -8.27 3.42 -20.61
CA LEU A 490 -9.24 2.42 -21.02
C LEU A 490 -10.15 2.97 -22.11
N LYS A 491 -10.23 2.27 -23.24
CA LYS A 491 -11.17 2.58 -24.32
C LYS A 491 -12.45 1.76 -24.18
N LEU A 492 -13.60 2.43 -24.26
CA LEU A 492 -14.90 1.80 -24.10
C LEU A 492 -15.91 2.38 -25.09
N ARG A 493 -16.82 1.54 -25.58
CA ARG A 493 -17.98 1.99 -26.35
C ARG A 493 -19.05 2.65 -25.48
N GLN A 494 -19.03 2.36 -24.18
CA GLN A 494 -19.99 2.90 -23.24
C GLN A 494 -19.64 4.35 -22.88
N HIS A 495 -20.60 5.26 -23.05
CA HIS A 495 -20.43 6.66 -22.64
C HIS A 495 -20.56 6.82 -21.12
N LEU A 496 -19.42 6.82 -20.43
CA LEU A 496 -19.32 7.00 -18.99
C LEU A 496 -19.16 8.47 -18.61
N LYS A 497 -19.55 8.80 -17.38
CA LYS A 497 -19.27 10.10 -16.76
C LYS A 497 -18.03 10.01 -15.87
N SER A 498 -17.17 11.02 -15.97
CA SER A 498 -16.04 11.23 -15.05
C SER A 498 -16.51 11.51 -13.62
N GLY A 499 -15.60 11.32 -12.67
CA GLY A 499 -15.86 11.51 -11.23
C GLY A 499 -16.74 10.41 -10.61
N ARG A 500 -16.92 9.27 -11.28
CA ARG A 500 -17.85 8.21 -10.83
C ARG A 500 -17.19 6.85 -10.70
N LEU A 501 -17.76 6.08 -9.79
CA LEU A 501 -17.44 4.67 -9.60
C LEU A 501 -18.31 3.77 -10.46
N TYR A 502 -17.66 2.74 -10.96
CA TYR A 502 -18.28 1.69 -11.73
C TYR A 502 -17.76 0.32 -11.31
N LEU A 503 -18.62 -0.69 -11.42
CA LEU A 503 -18.26 -2.09 -11.24
C LEU A 503 -18.11 -2.76 -12.60
N GLN A 504 -17.05 -3.54 -12.79
CA GLN A 504 -16.81 -4.35 -13.98
C GLN A 504 -16.81 -5.83 -13.60
N SER A 505 -17.47 -6.65 -14.42
CA SER A 505 -17.40 -8.10 -14.31
C SER A 505 -16.22 -8.65 -15.10
N ALA A 506 -15.60 -9.72 -14.60
CA ALA A 506 -14.60 -10.46 -15.38
C ALA A 506 -15.17 -10.99 -16.72
N ASN A 507 -16.49 -11.21 -16.80
CA ASN A 507 -17.15 -11.84 -17.94
C ASN A 507 -17.98 -10.87 -18.79
N ASN A 508 -18.07 -9.59 -18.39
CA ASN A 508 -18.83 -8.57 -19.12
C ASN A 508 -18.02 -7.28 -19.22
N PRO A 509 -17.71 -6.80 -20.44
CA PRO A 509 -16.95 -5.56 -20.62
C PRO A 509 -17.71 -4.31 -20.16
N ASP A 510 -19.04 -4.36 -20.09
CA ASP A 510 -19.87 -3.22 -19.70
C ASP A 510 -19.77 -2.90 -18.20
N LEU A 511 -19.85 -1.61 -17.87
CA LEU A 511 -19.63 -1.11 -16.53
C LEU A 511 -20.91 -0.64 -15.83
N LEU A 512 -21.09 -1.08 -14.58
CA LEU A 512 -22.26 -0.75 -13.76
C LEU A 512 -21.97 0.49 -12.95
N SER A 513 -22.65 1.61 -13.20
CA SER A 513 -22.47 2.81 -12.37
C SER A 513 -22.97 2.58 -10.94
N LEU A 514 -22.12 2.87 -9.95
CA LEU A 514 -22.48 2.79 -8.53
C LEU A 514 -23.01 4.11 -7.97
N HIS A 515 -22.96 5.18 -8.75
CA HIS A 515 -23.51 6.48 -8.39
C HIS A 515 -25.05 6.43 -8.36
N PRO A 516 -25.73 7.05 -7.36
CA PRO A 516 -25.18 7.92 -6.30
C PRO A 516 -24.80 7.17 -5.01
N PHE A 517 -24.94 5.85 -4.98
CA PHE A 517 -24.91 5.06 -3.74
C PHE A 517 -23.50 4.85 -3.19
N LEU A 518 -22.50 4.84 -4.07
CA LEU A 518 -21.08 4.80 -3.73
C LEU A 518 -20.31 5.88 -4.50
N THR A 519 -19.50 6.65 -3.80
CA THR A 519 -18.59 7.65 -4.38
C THR A 519 -17.15 7.39 -3.97
N TYR A 520 -16.19 8.02 -4.66
CA TYR A 520 -14.78 8.02 -4.32
C TYR A 520 -14.32 9.46 -4.17
N GLU A 521 -14.24 9.92 -2.93
CA GLU A 521 -14.06 11.32 -2.58
C GLU A 521 -12.94 11.50 -1.58
N TYR A 522 -12.45 12.73 -1.45
CA TYR A 522 -11.38 13.04 -0.51
C TYR A 522 -11.92 13.18 0.92
N SER A 523 -11.42 12.34 1.82
CA SER A 523 -11.69 12.39 3.25
C SER A 523 -10.70 13.35 3.91
N ARG A 524 -11.21 14.45 4.48
CA ARG A 524 -10.39 15.37 5.30
C ARG A 524 -9.91 14.72 6.60
N VAL A 525 -10.63 13.71 7.09
CA VAL A 525 -10.34 13.03 8.35
C VAL A 525 -9.10 12.14 8.21
N THR A 526 -9.02 11.42 7.10
CA THR A 526 -7.95 10.45 6.87
C THR A 526 -6.90 10.98 5.89
N ASN A 527 -7.10 12.21 5.38
CA ASN A 527 -6.24 12.88 4.42
C ASN A 527 -5.98 12.00 3.17
N ASN A 528 -6.98 11.21 2.76
CA ASN A 528 -6.90 10.33 1.60
C ASN A 528 -8.24 10.29 0.86
N ARG A 529 -8.23 9.93 -0.43
CA ARG A 529 -9.47 9.54 -1.11
C ARG A 529 -9.95 8.19 -0.61
N GLU A 530 -11.21 8.14 -0.24
CA GLU A 530 -11.87 6.94 0.26
C GLU A 530 -13.15 6.72 -0.53
N THR A 531 -13.61 5.48 -0.52
CA THR A 531 -14.94 5.19 -1.00
C THR A 531 -15.95 5.58 0.09
N PHE A 532 -17.12 6.07 -0.28
CA PHE A 532 -18.16 6.49 0.67
C PHE A 532 -19.50 5.92 0.24
N CYS A 533 -20.18 5.26 1.17
CA CYS A 533 -21.60 4.95 0.98
C CYS A 533 -22.45 6.18 1.32
N LEU A 534 -23.58 6.29 0.63
CA LEU A 534 -24.49 7.38 0.85
C LEU A 534 -25.35 7.20 2.12
N ASP A 535 -25.36 8.18 3.01
CA ASP A 535 -26.13 8.11 4.25
C ASP A 535 -27.54 8.68 4.12
N GLN A 536 -27.78 9.63 3.21
CA GLN A 536 -29.08 10.29 3.04
C GLN A 536 -29.23 10.91 1.64
N ILE A 537 -30.43 10.76 1.03
CA ILE A 537 -30.80 11.40 -0.24
C ILE A 537 -31.96 12.35 0.00
N GLN A 538 -31.71 13.66 0.02
CA GLN A 538 -32.76 14.68 -0.05
C GLN A 538 -32.73 15.36 -1.41
N HIS A 539 -33.85 16.02 -1.78
CA HIS A 539 -34.17 16.53 -3.13
C HIS A 539 -33.09 17.37 -3.85
N SER A 540 -31.99 17.72 -3.18
CA SER A 540 -30.84 18.44 -3.73
C SER A 540 -29.52 18.17 -2.97
N THR A 541 -29.48 17.24 -2.02
CA THR A 541 -28.35 17.11 -1.08
C THR A 541 -28.07 15.64 -0.81
N LEU A 542 -26.84 15.21 -1.12
CA LEU A 542 -26.31 13.89 -0.82
C LEU A 542 -25.39 14.01 0.40
N HIS A 543 -25.63 13.20 1.43
CA HIS A 543 -24.71 13.09 2.56
C HIS A 543 -23.96 11.77 2.48
N TYR A 544 -22.64 11.84 2.57
CA TYR A 544 -21.76 10.68 2.48
C TYR A 544 -21.31 10.24 3.88
N LYS A 545 -21.10 8.94 4.07
CA LYS A 545 -20.43 8.41 5.25
C LYS A 545 -19.17 7.68 4.86
N ALA A 546 -18.08 8.13 5.48
CA ALA A 546 -16.78 7.50 5.34
C ALA A 546 -16.88 6.05 5.82
N PHE A 547 -16.14 5.17 5.15
CA PHE A 547 -15.98 3.80 5.61
C PHE A 547 -15.17 3.68 6.89
N ARG A 548 -14.44 4.73 7.29
CA ARG A 548 -13.82 4.83 8.62
C ARG A 548 -14.67 5.68 9.55
N TYR A 549 -15.10 5.11 10.68
CA TYR A 549 -15.42 5.93 11.85
C TYR A 549 -14.13 6.60 12.30
N ALA A 550 -14.08 7.93 12.27
CA ALA A 550 -13.13 8.67 13.09
C ALA A 550 -13.29 8.18 14.53
N HIS A 551 -12.22 7.66 15.12
CA HIS A 551 -12.18 7.41 16.56
C HIS A 551 -12.59 8.69 17.28
N ARG A 552 -13.49 8.58 18.27
CA ARG A 552 -13.95 9.70 19.10
C ARG A 552 -12.75 10.39 19.75
N SER A 553 -12.32 11.50 19.18
CA SER A 553 -11.66 12.60 19.89
C SER A 553 -12.01 13.99 19.35
N SER A 554 -12.94 14.10 18.39
CA SER A 554 -13.39 15.40 17.86
C SER A 554 -14.92 15.50 17.79
N LEU A 555 -15.58 15.27 18.92
CA LEU A 555 -16.90 15.87 19.21
C LEU A 555 -16.75 16.83 20.38
N ASP A 556 -15.83 17.77 20.24
CA ASP A 556 -15.93 19.03 20.96
C ASP A 556 -15.34 20.11 20.08
N ASN A 557 -16.22 20.74 19.31
CA ASN A 557 -16.23 22.16 19.05
C ASN A 557 -17.39 22.44 18.10
N GLY A 558 -18.48 22.94 18.67
CA GLY A 558 -19.58 23.46 17.92
C GLY A 558 -19.09 24.55 16.96
N LYS A 559 -19.20 24.30 15.66
CA LYS A 559 -19.27 25.36 14.64
C LYS A 559 -20.29 24.95 13.60
N GLN A 560 -21.31 25.80 13.48
CA GLN A 560 -22.34 25.78 12.45
C GLN A 560 -21.69 25.86 11.06
N PHE A 561 -22.23 25.10 10.11
CA PHE A 561 -21.95 25.26 8.68
C PHE A 561 -22.78 26.43 8.11
N PRO A 562 -22.19 27.37 7.36
CA PRO A 562 -22.91 28.12 6.35
C PRO A 562 -22.95 27.30 5.04
N LEU A 563 -24.16 27.29 4.47
CA LEU A 563 -24.66 26.83 3.15
C LEU A 563 -23.72 26.11 2.18
#